data_AF-A0A5Y2E382-F1
#
_entry.id   AF-A0A5Y2E382-F1
#
_cell.length_a   1.000
_cell.length_b   1.000
_cell.length_c   1.000
_cell.angle_alpha   90.00
_cell.angle_beta   90.00
_cell.angle_gamma   90.00
#
_symmetry.space_group_name_H-M   'P 1'
#
loop_
_entity.id
_entity.type
_entity.pdbx_description
1 polymer ?
#
loop_
_entity_poly.entity_id
_entity_poly.type
_entity_poly.pdbx_seq_one_letter_code
_entity_poly.pdbx_strand_id
1 'polypeptide(L)'
;NLVTQTEIALSQDRTQRELEDVLYSSLEEYNRMTKMVSDMLFLAQADNNQLIPDRVMFDLRAEVMKVFEFFEAWAEERNITLKFNGMPCLVEGDPQMFRRAINNLLSNALRYTPEGQAITVSIREQESFFNLVIENPGKPIPEEHLSRLFDRFYRVDPSRQRKGEGSGIGLAIVKSIVEAHHGRVQVESDVHSTRFILSVPRLEKMIPDTQCWE
;
A
#
# COMPACT_ATOMS: atom_id res chain seq x y z
N ASN A 1 -24.51 3.86 -6.43
CA ASN A 1 -25.36 2.70 -6.07
C ASN A 1 -25.66 2.00 -7.38
N LEU A 2 -25.03 0.86 -7.63
CA LEU A 2 -25.12 0.14 -8.90
C LEU A 2 -26.56 -0.15 -9.30
N VAL A 3 -27.39 -0.57 -8.34
CA VAL A 3 -28.81 -0.87 -8.57
C VAL A 3 -29.53 0.36 -9.12
N THR A 4 -29.37 1.51 -8.47
CA THR A 4 -29.99 2.76 -8.92
C THR A 4 -29.48 3.21 -10.29
N GLN A 5 -28.18 3.08 -10.58
CA GLN A 5 -27.64 3.43 -11.91
C GLN A 5 -28.19 2.53 -13.00
N THR A 6 -28.29 1.22 -12.74
CA THR A 6 -28.87 0.24 -13.67
C THR A 6 -30.37 0.49 -13.86
N GLU A 7 -31.12 0.76 -12.79
CA GLU A 7 -32.55 1.09 -12.87
C GLU A 7 -32.79 2.36 -13.70
N ILE A 8 -31.99 3.41 -13.48
CA ILE A 8 -32.06 4.64 -14.28
C ILE A 8 -31.67 4.38 -15.73
N ALA A 9 -30.66 3.55 -15.98
CA ALA A 9 -30.26 3.16 -17.33
C ALA A 9 -31.35 2.39 -18.08
N LEU A 10 -32.14 1.56 -17.38
CA LEU A 10 -33.25 0.80 -17.94
C LEU A 10 -34.56 1.58 -18.07
N SER A 11 -34.70 2.71 -17.35
CA SER A 11 -35.96 3.47 -17.28
C SER A 11 -36.25 4.40 -18.46
N GLN A 12 -35.26 4.70 -19.29
CA GLN A 12 -35.35 5.65 -20.41
C GLN A 12 -34.49 5.18 -21.59
N ASP A 13 -34.88 5.55 -22.81
CA ASP A 13 -34.02 5.33 -23.99
C ASP A 13 -32.72 6.13 -23.84
N ARG A 14 -31.58 5.46 -24.04
CA ARG A 14 -30.25 6.05 -23.95
C ARG A 14 -29.46 5.85 -25.23
N THR A 15 -28.53 6.76 -25.46
CA THR A 15 -27.55 6.59 -26.54
C THR A 15 -26.60 5.43 -26.22
N GLN A 16 -26.00 4.84 -27.27
CA GLN A 16 -25.00 3.79 -27.10
C GLN A 16 -23.84 4.22 -26.18
N ARG A 17 -23.38 5.46 -26.31
CA ARG A 17 -22.28 6.00 -25.50
C ARG A 17 -22.62 6.07 -24.01
N GLU A 18 -23.83 6.48 -23.66
CA GLU A 18 -24.27 6.53 -22.26
C GLU A 18 -24.40 5.11 -21.66
N LEU A 19 -24.80 4.12 -22.46
CA LEU A 19 -24.81 2.72 -22.03
C LEU A 19 -23.39 2.19 -21.81
N GLU A 20 -22.46 2.51 -22.69
CA GLU A 20 -21.04 2.18 -22.53
C GLU A 20 -20.46 2.79 -21.24
N ASP A 21 -20.74 4.07 -20.97
CA ASP A 21 -20.31 4.76 -19.74
C ASP A 21 -20.87 4.07 -18.48
N VAL A 22 -22.14 3.64 -18.49
CA VAL A 22 -22.75 2.88 -17.39
C VAL A 22 -22.07 1.52 -17.20
N LEU A 23 -21.75 0.81 -18.29
CA LEU A 23 -21.06 -0.48 -18.23
C LEU A 23 -19.63 -0.32 -17.69
N TYR A 24 -18.88 0.70 -18.13
CA TYR A 24 -17.55 0.99 -17.59
C TYR A 24 -17.61 1.33 -16.10
N SER A 25 -18.52 2.22 -15.70
CA SER A 25 -18.73 2.54 -14.28
C SER A 25 -19.13 1.31 -13.46
N SER A 26 -19.93 0.40 -14.02
CA SER A 26 -20.32 -0.84 -13.36
C SER A 26 -19.13 -1.79 -13.21
N LEU A 27 -18.32 -1.95 -14.25
CA LEU A 27 -17.12 -2.78 -14.25
C LEU A 27 -16.10 -2.30 -13.20
N GLU A 28 -15.90 -0.99 -13.08
CA GLU A 28 -15.05 -0.40 -12.04
C GLU A 28 -15.53 -0.75 -10.63
N GLU A 29 -16.83 -0.66 -10.37
CA GLU A 29 -17.38 -0.98 -9.06
C GLU A 29 -17.33 -2.50 -8.77
N TYR A 30 -17.54 -3.37 -9.76
CA TYR A 30 -17.33 -4.82 -9.60
C TYR A 30 -15.88 -5.17 -9.28
N ASN A 31 -14.92 -4.53 -9.95
CA ASN A 31 -13.49 -4.68 -9.66
C ASN A 31 -13.17 -4.22 -8.24
N ARG A 32 -13.74 -3.09 -7.82
CA ARG A 32 -13.61 -2.57 -6.45
C ARG A 32 -14.20 -3.53 -5.41
N MET A 33 -15.37 -4.10 -5.65
CA MET A 33 -15.98 -5.11 -4.77
C MET A 33 -15.14 -6.37 -4.68
N THR A 34 -14.65 -6.87 -5.82
CA THR A 34 -13.78 -8.05 -5.89
C THR A 34 -12.51 -7.84 -5.06
N LYS A 35 -11.87 -6.68 -5.21
CA LYS A 35 -10.69 -6.31 -4.42
C LYS A 35 -11.03 -6.26 -2.92
N MET A 36 -12.16 -5.66 -2.55
CA MET A 36 -12.59 -5.56 -1.16
C MET A 36 -12.83 -6.94 -0.52
N VAL A 37 -13.48 -7.86 -1.25
CA VAL A 37 -13.69 -9.24 -0.77
C VAL A 37 -12.35 -9.96 -0.58
N SER A 38 -11.44 -9.84 -1.54
CA SER A 38 -10.09 -10.43 -1.45
C SER A 38 -9.28 -9.84 -0.28
N ASP A 39 -9.34 -8.53 -0.08
CA ASP A 39 -8.69 -7.86 1.05
C ASP A 39 -9.29 -8.31 2.39
N MET A 40 -10.61 -8.48 2.49
CA MET A 40 -11.27 -8.98 3.70
C MET A 40 -10.92 -10.44 4.00
N LEU A 41 -10.88 -11.31 2.98
CA LEU A 41 -10.46 -12.69 3.14
C LEU A 41 -9.02 -12.77 3.66
N PHE A 42 -8.13 -11.96 3.10
CA PHE A 42 -6.74 -11.89 3.55
C PHE A 42 -6.61 -11.44 5.01
N LEU A 43 -7.39 -10.43 5.42
CA LEU A 43 -7.40 -9.97 6.80
C LEU A 43 -7.98 -11.01 7.77
N ALA A 44 -9.01 -11.74 7.34
CA ALA A 44 -9.58 -12.83 8.12
C ALA A 44 -8.56 -13.98 8.30
N GLN A 45 -7.76 -14.28 7.27
CA GLN A 45 -6.65 -15.23 7.39
C GLN A 45 -5.57 -14.74 8.37
N ALA A 46 -5.24 -13.44 8.33
CA ALA A 46 -4.28 -12.84 9.26
C ALA A 46 -4.74 -12.95 10.73
N ASP A 47 -6.01 -12.64 11.02
CA ASP A 47 -6.56 -12.71 12.39
C ASP A 47 -6.54 -14.12 12.99
N ASN A 48 -6.65 -15.14 12.14
CA ASN A 48 -6.65 -16.55 12.56
C ASN A 48 -5.25 -17.19 12.52
N ASN A 49 -4.18 -16.39 12.41
CA ASN A 49 -2.80 -16.87 12.25
C ASN A 49 -2.60 -17.82 11.04
N GLN A 50 -3.47 -17.72 10.03
CA GLN A 50 -3.42 -18.52 8.80
C GLN A 50 -2.67 -17.81 7.67
N LEU A 51 -2.30 -16.54 7.87
CA LEU A 51 -1.43 -15.82 6.96
C LEU A 51 0.02 -16.25 7.18
N ILE A 52 0.44 -17.28 6.45
CA ILE A 52 1.80 -17.84 6.51
C ILE A 52 2.57 -17.36 5.27
N PRO A 53 3.58 -16.49 5.41
CA PRO A 53 4.39 -16.06 4.28
C PRO A 53 5.23 -17.20 3.72
N ASP A 54 5.34 -17.28 2.40
CA ASP A 54 6.35 -18.11 1.75
C ASP A 54 7.73 -17.46 1.92
N ARG A 55 8.55 -17.99 2.84
CA ARG A 55 9.81 -17.36 3.24
C ARG A 55 10.90 -17.70 2.25
N VAL A 56 11.26 -16.71 1.44
CA VAL A 56 12.41 -16.76 0.55
C VAL A 56 13.33 -15.57 0.81
N MET A 57 14.60 -15.73 0.46
CA MET A 57 15.54 -14.61 0.44
C MET A 57 15.28 -13.76 -0.80
N PHE A 58 15.09 -12.46 -0.63
CA PHE A 58 14.93 -11.55 -1.76
C PHE A 58 15.48 -10.16 -1.46
N ASP A 59 15.76 -9.39 -2.52
CA ASP A 59 16.15 -7.98 -2.41
C ASP A 59 14.91 -7.08 -2.34
N LEU A 60 14.65 -6.48 -1.18
CA LEU A 60 13.50 -5.59 -0.98
C LEU A 60 13.56 -4.36 -1.90
N ARG A 61 14.76 -3.89 -2.26
CA ARG A 61 14.92 -2.82 -3.25
C ARG A 61 14.34 -3.23 -4.61
N ALA A 62 14.60 -4.46 -5.06
CA ALA A 62 14.08 -4.95 -6.34
C ALA A 62 12.55 -4.97 -6.35
N GLU A 63 11.92 -5.27 -5.22
CA GLU A 63 10.46 -5.24 -5.10
C GLU A 63 9.89 -3.82 -5.11
N VAL A 64 10.59 -2.84 -4.51
CA VAL A 64 10.22 -1.42 -4.64
C VAL A 64 10.31 -0.96 -6.10
N MET A 65 11.38 -1.33 -6.81
CA MET A 65 11.56 -0.93 -8.21
C MET A 65 10.46 -1.48 -9.14
N LYS A 66 10.07 -2.75 -8.97
CA LYS A 66 8.93 -3.34 -9.72
C LYS A 66 7.63 -2.57 -9.49
N VAL A 67 7.41 -2.07 -8.28
CA VAL A 67 6.24 -1.25 -7.96
C VAL A 67 6.37 0.15 -8.56
N PHE A 68 7.56 0.73 -8.61
CA PHE A 68 7.80 2.01 -9.28
C PHE A 68 7.47 1.94 -10.77
N GLU A 69 7.95 0.90 -11.47
CA GLU A 69 7.65 0.66 -12.89
C GLU A 69 6.13 0.60 -13.13
N PHE A 70 5.39 -0.03 -12.24
CA PHE A 70 3.92 -0.10 -12.33
C PHE A 70 3.26 1.27 -12.13
N PHE A 71 3.80 2.14 -11.27
CA PHE A 71 3.21 3.43 -10.92
C PHE A 71 3.68 4.60 -11.78
N GLU A 72 4.68 4.42 -12.63
CA GLU A 72 5.32 5.48 -13.41
C GLU A 72 4.30 6.27 -14.25
N ALA A 73 3.45 5.58 -15.02
CA ALA A 73 2.45 6.22 -15.87
C ALA A 73 1.43 7.06 -15.08
N TRP A 74 0.93 6.56 -13.94
CA TRP A 74 -0.02 7.32 -13.12
C TRP A 74 0.64 8.49 -12.37
N ALA A 75 1.92 8.34 -12.01
CA ALA A 75 2.69 9.42 -11.42
C ALA A 75 2.92 10.54 -12.44
N GLU A 76 3.27 10.19 -13.69
CA GLU A 76 3.44 11.13 -14.79
C GLU A 76 2.12 11.85 -15.14
N GLU A 77 1.01 11.12 -15.26
CA GLU A 77 -0.33 11.69 -15.51
C GLU A 77 -0.72 12.75 -14.46
N ARG A 78 -0.26 12.58 -13.22
CA ARG A 78 -0.49 13.50 -12.10
C ARG A 78 0.67 14.47 -11.86
N ASN A 79 1.66 14.52 -12.74
CA ASN A 79 2.86 15.35 -12.59
C ASN A 79 3.52 15.18 -11.21
N ILE A 80 3.61 13.95 -10.72
CA ILE A 80 4.25 13.57 -9.45
C ILE A 80 5.55 12.83 -9.76
N THR A 81 6.65 13.23 -9.12
CA THR A 81 7.94 12.55 -9.26
C THR A 81 8.07 11.41 -8.25
N LEU A 82 8.41 10.21 -8.71
CA LEU A 82 8.81 9.11 -7.81
C LEU A 82 10.33 9.13 -7.60
N LYS A 83 10.77 9.13 -6.35
CA LYS A 83 12.19 9.10 -5.97
C LYS A 83 12.48 7.87 -5.11
N PHE A 84 13.56 7.17 -5.40
CA PHE A 84 14.04 6.05 -4.60
C PHE A 84 15.44 6.32 -4.05
N ASN A 85 15.62 6.13 -2.74
CA ASN A 85 16.90 6.26 -2.05
C ASN A 85 17.16 5.02 -1.18
N GLY A 86 18.00 4.10 -1.62
CA GLY A 86 18.31 2.91 -0.83
C GLY A 86 19.35 2.02 -1.47
N MET A 87 19.99 1.20 -0.64
CA MET A 87 20.93 0.16 -1.08
C MET A 87 20.20 -1.19 -1.22
N PRO A 88 20.77 -2.15 -1.97
CA PRO A 88 20.28 -3.54 -1.94
C PRO A 88 20.17 -4.05 -0.50
N CYS A 89 19.05 -4.67 -0.18
CA CYS A 89 18.69 -5.05 1.18
C CYS A 89 18.03 -6.42 1.15
N LEU A 90 18.81 -7.43 1.53
CA LEU A 90 18.35 -8.82 1.60
C LEU A 90 17.53 -9.03 2.86
N VAL A 91 16.30 -9.49 2.66
CA VAL A 91 15.37 -9.87 3.73
C VAL A 91 14.84 -11.28 3.46
N GLU A 92 14.38 -11.95 4.51
CA GLU A 92 13.62 -13.18 4.40
C GLU A 92 12.12 -12.86 4.48
N GLY A 93 11.34 -13.36 3.52
CA GLY A 93 9.90 -13.17 3.53
C GLY A 93 9.26 -13.49 2.19
N ASP A 94 8.00 -13.09 2.04
CA ASP A 94 7.21 -13.28 0.83
C ASP A 94 7.23 -12.01 -0.04
N PRO A 95 7.90 -12.04 -1.22
CA PRO A 95 7.99 -10.89 -2.11
C PRO A 95 6.62 -10.40 -2.63
N GLN A 96 5.66 -11.31 -2.82
CA GLN A 96 4.32 -10.95 -3.28
C GLN A 96 3.59 -10.13 -2.21
N MET A 97 3.69 -10.54 -0.95
CA MET A 97 3.13 -9.79 0.16
C MET A 97 3.79 -8.42 0.31
N PHE A 98 5.12 -8.33 0.24
CA PHE A 98 5.80 -7.04 0.28
C PHE A 98 5.42 -6.12 -0.87
N ARG A 99 5.33 -6.62 -2.12
CA ARG A 99 4.79 -5.85 -3.24
C ARG A 99 3.38 -5.33 -2.95
N ARG A 100 2.51 -6.15 -2.36
CA ARG A 100 1.15 -5.72 -1.98
C ARG A 100 1.17 -4.62 -0.94
N ALA A 101 2.02 -4.71 0.08
CA ALA A 101 2.17 -3.66 1.08
C ALA A 101 2.67 -2.34 0.44
N ILE A 102 3.71 -2.41 -0.39
CA ILE A 102 4.27 -1.25 -1.09
C ILE A 102 3.22 -0.62 -2.03
N ASN A 103 2.49 -1.43 -2.79
CA ASN A 103 1.40 -0.96 -3.66
C ASN A 103 0.33 -0.19 -2.89
N ASN A 104 -0.08 -0.68 -1.70
CA ASN A 104 -1.06 0.02 -0.87
C ASN A 104 -0.54 1.36 -0.35
N LEU A 105 0.72 1.42 0.07
CA LEU A 105 1.33 2.66 0.53
C LEU A 105 1.56 3.66 -0.61
N LEU A 106 2.06 3.21 -1.76
CA LEU A 106 2.34 4.08 -2.90
C LEU A 106 1.05 4.59 -3.56
N SER A 107 0.01 3.76 -3.63
CA SER A 107 -1.33 4.19 -4.07
C SER A 107 -1.88 5.28 -3.15
N ASN A 108 -1.73 5.13 -1.83
CA ASN A 108 -2.11 6.16 -0.88
C ASN A 108 -1.28 7.44 -1.07
N ALA A 109 0.04 7.32 -1.17
CA ALA A 109 0.93 8.45 -1.40
C ALA A 109 0.55 9.22 -2.68
N LEU A 110 0.33 8.53 -3.81
CA LEU A 110 -0.07 9.13 -5.09
C LEU A 110 -1.42 9.85 -5.00
N ARG A 111 -2.32 9.34 -4.17
CA ARG A 111 -3.63 9.94 -3.97
C ARG A 111 -3.57 11.24 -3.15
N TYR A 112 -2.67 11.33 -2.17
CA TYR A 112 -2.59 12.47 -1.25
C TYR A 112 -1.51 13.49 -1.59
N THR A 113 -0.59 13.15 -2.49
CA THR A 113 0.46 14.06 -2.97
C THR A 113 -0.15 15.12 -3.90
N PRO A 114 0.08 16.42 -3.66
CA PRO A 114 -0.29 17.47 -4.61
C PRO A 114 0.45 17.35 -5.93
N GLU A 115 -0.16 17.82 -7.01
CA GLU A 115 0.47 17.90 -8.34
C GLU A 115 1.79 18.70 -8.29
N GLY A 116 2.80 18.27 -9.06
CA GLY A 116 4.12 18.92 -9.14
C GLY A 116 5.07 18.57 -7.99
N GLN A 117 4.66 17.71 -7.05
CA GLN A 117 5.47 17.31 -5.90
C GLN A 117 6.10 15.91 -6.10
N ALA A 118 6.86 15.44 -5.11
CA ALA A 118 7.54 14.15 -5.17
C ALA A 118 7.11 13.21 -4.04
N ILE A 119 7.00 11.92 -4.35
CA ILE A 119 6.93 10.83 -3.38
C ILE A 119 8.33 10.24 -3.26
N THR A 120 8.82 10.09 -2.04
CA THR A 120 10.15 9.53 -1.78
C THR A 120 10.00 8.20 -1.06
N VAL A 121 10.53 7.14 -1.66
CA VAL A 121 10.70 5.84 -0.99
C VAL A 121 12.16 5.67 -0.62
N SER A 122 12.43 5.35 0.64
CA SER A 122 13.79 5.09 1.09
C SER A 122 13.91 3.80 1.88
N ILE A 123 15.06 3.15 1.77
CA ILE A 123 15.39 2.00 2.61
C ILE A 123 16.61 2.36 3.44
N ARG A 124 16.45 2.35 4.77
CA ARG A 124 17.49 2.68 5.73
C ARG A 124 17.83 1.45 6.54
N GLU A 125 19.11 1.12 6.59
CA GLU A 125 19.62 0.08 7.48
C GLU A 125 19.61 0.58 8.93
N GLN A 126 19.14 -0.25 9.84
CA GLN A 126 19.24 -0.11 11.28
C GLN A 126 19.91 -1.37 11.84
N GLU A 127 20.17 -1.41 13.15
CA GLU A 127 20.94 -2.50 13.77
C GLU A 127 20.36 -3.89 13.49
N SER A 128 19.06 -4.09 13.67
CA SER A 128 18.38 -5.40 13.46
C SER A 128 17.29 -5.37 12.38
N PHE A 129 17.05 -4.23 11.75
CA PHE A 129 15.93 -4.04 10.82
C PHE A 129 16.36 -3.22 9.60
N PHE A 130 15.66 -3.42 8.47
CA PHE A 130 15.57 -2.41 7.42
C PHE A 130 14.29 -1.60 7.62
N ASN A 131 14.40 -0.28 7.60
CA ASN A 131 13.26 0.63 7.57
C ASN A 131 12.99 1.03 6.13
N LEU A 132 11.90 0.49 5.57
CA LEU A 132 11.31 0.95 4.32
C LEU A 132 10.35 2.11 4.64
N VAL A 133 10.71 3.31 4.17
CA VAL A 133 9.97 4.55 4.43
C VAL A 133 9.35 5.05 3.13
N ILE A 134 8.02 5.24 3.12
CA ILE A 134 7.29 5.89 2.04
C ILE A 134 6.86 7.26 2.56
N GLU A 135 7.41 8.31 1.97
CA GLU A 135 7.18 9.70 2.33
C GLU A 135 6.45 10.43 1.21
N ASN A 136 5.38 11.14 1.58
CA ASN A 136 4.69 12.04 0.67
C ASN A 136 4.37 13.39 1.33
N PRO A 137 4.45 14.50 0.60
CA PRO A 137 3.99 15.78 1.11
C PRO A 137 2.47 15.75 1.26
N GLY A 138 1.98 16.46 2.27
CA GLY A 138 0.57 16.46 2.58
C GLY A 138 0.26 17.33 3.78
N LYS A 139 -1.04 17.49 4.07
CA LYS A 139 -1.47 18.15 5.30
C LYS A 139 -1.16 17.23 6.49
N PRO A 140 -0.79 17.80 7.66
CA PRO A 140 -0.58 17.03 8.86
C PRO A 140 -1.86 16.26 9.23
N ILE A 141 -1.69 14.99 9.58
CA ILE A 141 -2.75 14.16 10.13
C ILE A 141 -2.78 14.43 11.65
N PRO A 142 -3.94 14.80 12.23
CA PRO A 142 -4.08 14.95 13.68
C PRO A 142 -3.60 13.72 14.44
N GLU A 143 -2.88 13.93 15.54
CA GLU A 143 -2.21 12.87 16.32
C GLU A 143 -3.19 11.79 16.80
N GLU A 144 -4.41 12.20 17.19
CA GLU A 144 -5.51 11.33 17.59
C GLU A 144 -5.95 10.31 16.53
N HIS A 145 -5.59 10.53 15.25
CA HIS A 145 -5.93 9.64 14.15
C HIS A 145 -4.79 8.67 13.81
N LEU A 146 -3.54 9.00 14.12
CA LEU A 146 -2.35 8.24 13.67
C LEU A 146 -2.39 6.78 14.11
N SER A 147 -2.73 6.53 15.38
CA SER A 147 -2.83 5.17 15.94
C SER A 147 -3.93 4.33 15.29
N ARG A 148 -4.95 4.99 14.72
CA ARG A 148 -6.13 4.36 14.12
C ARG A 148 -6.02 4.19 12.61
N LEU A 149 -5.01 4.78 11.95
CA LEU A 149 -4.85 4.70 10.49
C LEU A 149 -4.75 3.25 9.97
N PHE A 150 -4.28 2.33 10.80
CA PHE A 150 -4.18 0.91 10.48
C PHE A 150 -5.43 0.10 10.86
N ASP A 151 -6.45 0.73 11.47
CA ASP A 151 -7.73 0.09 11.75
C ASP A 151 -8.52 -0.12 10.45
N ARG A 152 -9.27 -1.23 10.40
CA ARG A 152 -10.10 -1.56 9.24
C ARG A 152 -11.18 -0.50 9.04
N PHE A 153 -11.36 -0.09 7.78
CA PHE A 153 -12.36 0.91 7.36
C PHE A 153 -12.16 2.30 7.96
N TYR A 154 -11.10 2.52 8.73
CA TYR A 154 -10.86 3.81 9.36
C TYR A 154 -10.39 4.84 8.35
N ARG A 155 -10.95 6.05 8.46
CA ARG A 155 -10.65 7.21 7.62
C ARG A 155 -10.78 8.47 8.46
N VAL A 156 -9.86 9.42 8.28
CA VAL A 156 -9.88 10.73 8.95
C VAL A 156 -11.14 11.53 8.60
N ASP A 157 -11.59 11.46 7.34
CA ASP A 157 -12.80 12.16 6.87
C ASP A 157 -13.80 11.16 6.23
N PRO A 158 -14.88 10.80 6.94
CA PRO A 158 -15.92 9.88 6.46
C PRO A 158 -16.73 10.42 5.28
N SER A 159 -16.84 11.75 5.14
CA SER A 159 -17.70 12.39 4.14
C SER A 159 -17.22 12.16 2.69
N ARG A 160 -15.94 11.82 2.53
CA ARG A 160 -15.33 11.55 1.22
C ARG A 160 -15.59 10.16 0.65
N GLN A 161 -16.52 9.38 1.24
CA GLN A 161 -16.96 8.08 0.72
C GLN A 161 -17.47 8.11 -0.74
N ARG A 162 -18.00 9.24 -1.22
CA ARG A 162 -18.76 9.30 -2.48
C ARG A 162 -17.93 9.38 -3.77
N LYS A 163 -16.61 9.57 -3.71
CA LYS A 163 -15.76 9.80 -4.90
C LYS A 163 -14.87 8.61 -5.31
N GLY A 164 -15.28 7.37 -5.01
CA GLY A 164 -14.46 6.18 -5.35
C GLY A 164 -13.17 6.05 -4.51
N GLU A 165 -13.04 6.87 -3.47
CA GLU A 165 -11.88 6.88 -2.60
C GLU A 165 -11.80 5.59 -1.76
N GLY A 166 -10.61 4.98 -1.71
CA GLY A 166 -10.33 3.62 -1.23
C GLY A 166 -11.07 3.12 0.02
N SER A 167 -11.20 1.80 0.12
CA SER A 167 -12.03 1.06 1.11
C SER A 167 -11.67 1.28 2.58
N GLY A 168 -10.53 1.92 2.89
CA GLY A 168 -9.99 1.99 4.25
C GLY A 168 -9.38 0.68 4.73
N ILE A 169 -9.12 -0.26 3.81
CA ILE A 169 -8.57 -1.59 4.16
C ILE A 169 -7.06 -1.66 3.87
N GLY A 170 -6.54 -0.86 2.92
CA GLY A 170 -5.16 -0.98 2.44
C GLY A 170 -4.09 -0.86 3.53
N LEU A 171 -4.25 0.05 4.51
CA LEU A 171 -3.29 0.18 5.61
C LEU A 171 -3.37 -0.99 6.61
N ALA A 172 -4.56 -1.53 6.86
CA ALA A 172 -4.69 -2.75 7.66
C ALA A 172 -3.97 -3.94 7.00
N ILE A 173 -4.05 -4.07 5.67
CA ILE A 173 -3.30 -5.08 4.90
C ILE A 173 -1.80 -4.91 5.08
N VAL A 174 -1.30 -3.67 4.99
CA VAL A 174 0.12 -3.35 5.22
C VAL A 174 0.55 -3.82 6.60
N LYS A 175 -0.23 -3.50 7.63
CA LYS A 175 0.04 -3.93 9.01
C LYS A 175 0.09 -5.46 9.12
N SER A 176 -0.92 -6.17 8.65
CA SER A 176 -0.97 -7.64 8.70
C SER A 176 0.19 -8.31 7.97
N ILE A 177 0.60 -7.78 6.82
CA ILE A 177 1.77 -8.29 6.08
C ILE A 177 3.02 -8.12 6.91
N VAL A 178 3.27 -6.92 7.41
CA VAL A 178 4.51 -6.62 8.14
C VAL A 178 4.58 -7.40 9.45
N GLU A 179 3.46 -7.53 10.18
CA GLU A 179 3.37 -8.34 11.40
C GLU A 179 3.57 -9.84 11.14
N ALA A 180 3.04 -10.38 10.03
CA ALA A 180 3.28 -11.77 9.62
C ALA A 180 4.77 -12.06 9.32
N HIS A 181 5.54 -11.01 9.01
CA HIS A 181 6.99 -11.04 8.80
C HIS A 181 7.79 -10.61 10.03
N HIS A 182 7.18 -10.56 11.22
CA HIS A 182 7.80 -10.14 12.48
C HIS A 182 8.35 -8.70 12.46
N GLY A 183 7.85 -7.89 11.54
CA GLY A 183 8.16 -6.48 11.43
C GLY A 183 7.22 -5.60 12.26
N ARG A 184 7.36 -4.28 12.09
CA ARG A 184 6.52 -3.27 12.73
C ARG A 184 6.16 -2.16 11.76
N VAL A 185 4.98 -1.57 11.95
CA VAL A 185 4.53 -0.42 11.17
C VAL A 185 4.41 0.80 12.06
N GLN A 186 4.84 1.94 11.54
CA GLN A 186 4.70 3.24 12.18
C GLN A 186 4.26 4.27 11.14
N VAL A 187 3.65 5.35 11.63
CA VAL A 187 3.27 6.49 10.82
C VAL A 187 3.62 7.77 11.56
N GLU A 188 4.27 8.68 10.87
CA GLU A 188 4.55 10.02 11.32
C GLU A 188 3.92 11.01 10.36
N SER A 189 3.39 12.11 10.87
CA SER A 189 2.84 13.17 10.03
C SER A 189 3.14 14.51 10.68
N ASP A 190 3.75 15.40 9.92
CA ASP A 190 4.08 16.76 10.34
C ASP A 190 3.59 17.79 9.31
N VAL A 191 4.00 19.03 9.48
CA VAL A 191 3.58 20.15 8.60
C VAL A 191 4.11 20.03 7.16
N HIS A 192 5.10 19.16 6.92
CA HIS A 192 5.75 18.99 5.63
C HIS A 192 5.30 17.69 4.94
N SER A 193 5.29 16.57 5.66
CA SER A 193 5.05 15.27 5.05
C SER A 193 4.39 14.25 5.98
N THR A 194 3.85 13.21 5.36
CA THR A 194 3.45 11.96 6.04
C THR A 194 4.42 10.86 5.64
N ARG A 195 4.90 10.10 6.63
CA ARG A 195 5.87 9.02 6.47
C ARG A 195 5.29 7.73 7.04
N PHE A 196 5.11 6.73 6.18
CA PHE A 196 4.83 5.36 6.60
C PHE A 196 6.14 4.59 6.68
N ILE A 197 6.41 3.99 7.83
CA ILE A 197 7.68 3.32 8.15
C ILE A 197 7.38 1.83 8.40
N LEU A 198 7.93 0.95 7.56
CA LEU A 198 7.86 -0.49 7.73
C LEU A 198 9.24 -0.98 8.16
N SER A 199 9.35 -1.45 9.41
CA SER A 199 10.55 -2.07 9.95
C SER A 199 10.49 -3.57 9.70
N VAL A 200 11.40 -4.10 8.89
CA VAL A 200 11.47 -5.51 8.51
C VAL A 200 12.76 -6.12 9.07
N PRO A 201 12.73 -7.28 9.72
CA PRO A 201 13.95 -7.91 10.24
C PRO A 201 15.02 -8.04 9.15
N ARG A 202 16.24 -7.63 9.48
CA ARG A 202 17.39 -7.84 8.61
C ARG A 202 17.77 -9.32 8.69
N LEU A 203 18.23 -9.88 7.57
CA LEU A 203 18.93 -11.16 7.64
C LEU A 203 20.21 -10.97 8.46
N GLU A 204 20.34 -11.64 9.60
CA GLU A 204 21.64 -11.70 10.26
C GLU A 204 22.64 -12.25 9.25
N LYS A 205 23.76 -11.53 9.06
CA LYS A 205 24.91 -12.11 8.37
C LYS A 205 25.29 -13.32 9.20
N MET A 206 25.05 -14.52 8.69
CA MET A 206 25.82 -15.69 9.12
C MET A 206 27.28 -15.32 8.82
N ILE A 207 27.97 -14.83 9.84
CA ILE A 207 29.44 -14.91 9.88
C ILE A 207 29.68 -16.42 9.83
N PRO A 208 30.30 -16.97 8.78
CA PRO A 208 30.76 -18.34 8.87
C PRO A 208 31.67 -18.35 10.08
N ASP A 209 31.40 -19.23 11.05
CA ASP A 209 32.39 -19.58 12.05
C ASP A 209 33.62 -20.05 11.26
N THR A 210 34.58 -19.15 11.02
CA THR A 210 35.93 -19.54 10.65
C THR A 210 36.55 -20.08 11.92
N GLN A 211 36.06 -21.25 12.33
CA GLN A 211 36.58 -21.99 13.44
C GLN A 211 37.93 -22.55 12.98
N CYS A 212 38.95 -22.07 13.69
CA CYS A 212 40.32 -22.54 13.73
C CYS A 212 40.48 -24.02 13.37
N TRP A 213 41.33 -24.30 12.39
CA TRP A 213 42.20 -25.47 12.42
C TRP A 213 43.63 -24.95 12.31
N GLU A 214 44.33 -25.02 13.45
CA GLU A 214 45.80 -25.03 13.53
C GLU A 214 46.36 -26.28 12.83
#